data_AF-H9FDR1-F1
#
_entry.id   AF-H9FDR1-F1
#
_cell.length_a   1.000
_cell.length_b   1.000
_cell.length_c   1.000
_cell.angle_alpha   90.00
_cell.angle_beta   90.00
_cell.angle_gamma   90.00
#
_symmetry.space_group_name_H-M   'P 1'
#
loop_
_entity.id
_entity.type
_entity.pdbx_description
1 polymer ?
#
loop_
_entity_poly.entity_id
_entity_poly.type
_entity_poly.pdbx_seq_one_letter_code
_entity_poly.pdbx_strand_id
1 'polypeptide(L)' 'AVGPRWNGCEAPRCVYLLRRAVQLSLCLAEKYKYRSIAIPAISSGVFGFPLGRCVETIVSAIKENFQRKKDGHYLK' A
#
# COMPACT_ATOMS: atom_id res chain seq x y z
N ALA A 1 5.00 5.93 -4.95
CA ALA A 1 4.76 4.49 -5.14
C ALA A 1 4.39 4.24 -6.60
N VAL A 2 4.70 3.07 -7.17
CA VAL A 2 4.21 2.64 -8.49
C VAL A 2 3.32 1.43 -8.29
N GLY A 3 2.01 1.60 -8.47
CA GLY A 3 1.04 0.52 -8.40
C GLY A 3 0.90 -0.23 -9.74
N PRO A 4 0.29 -1.41 -9.77
CA PRO A 4 0.05 -2.15 -11.00
C PRO A 4 -1.10 -1.52 -11.80
N ARG A 5 -1.09 -1.72 -13.12
CA ARG A 5 -2.30 -1.66 -13.94
C ARG A 5 -3.17 -2.88 -13.61
N TRP A 6 -4.47 -2.68 -13.52
CA TRP A 6 -5.40 -3.75 -13.21
C TRP A 6 -5.58 -4.69 -14.39
N ASN A 7 -5.49 -5.99 -14.12
CA ASN A 7 -5.83 -7.06 -15.04
C ASN A 7 -6.69 -8.07 -14.27
N GLY A 8 -7.94 -8.26 -14.71
CA GLY A 8 -8.88 -9.18 -14.06
C GLY A 8 -8.36 -10.63 -14.02
N CYS A 9 -7.64 -11.07 -15.05
CA CYS A 9 -7.04 -12.41 -15.13
C CYS A 9 -5.89 -12.60 -14.14
N GLU A 10 -5.26 -11.51 -13.71
CA GLU A 10 -4.12 -11.50 -12.78
C GLU A 10 -4.48 -10.81 -11.46
N ALA A 11 -5.76 -10.81 -11.10
CA ALA A 11 -6.27 -10.08 -9.94
C ALA A 11 -5.47 -10.35 -8.63
N PRO A 12 -5.10 -11.60 -8.27
CA PRO A 12 -4.25 -11.86 -7.10
C PRO A 12 -2.86 -11.20 -7.20
N ARG A 13 -2.27 -11.17 -8.40
CA ARG A 13 -0.97 -10.55 -8.65
C ARG A 13 -1.06 -9.03 -8.56
N CYS A 14 -2.12 -8.42 -9.09
CA CYS A 14 -2.37 -6.99 -8.94
C CYS A 14 -2.53 -6.61 -7.47
N VAL A 15 -3.29 -7.37 -6.68
CA VAL A 15 -3.43 -7.15 -5.23
C VAL A 15 -2.06 -7.23 -4.54
N TYR A 16 -1.27 -8.26 -4.83
CA TYR A 16 0.08 -8.41 -4.28
C TYR A 16 0.99 -7.23 -4.61
N LEU A 17 1.01 -6.77 -5.87
CA LEU A 17 1.86 -5.66 -6.31
C LEU A 17 1.44 -4.32 -5.70
N LEU A 18 0.13 -4.05 -5.60
CA LEU A 18 -0.39 -2.85 -4.94
C LEU A 18 0.01 -2.82 -3.46
N ARG A 19 -0.20 -3.94 -2.76
CA ARG A 19 0.23 -4.12 -1.36
C ARG A 19 1.73 -3.88 -1.19
N ARG A 20 2.56 -4.47 -2.05
CA ARG A 20 4.03 -4.29 -2.02
C ARG A 20 4.42 -2.82 -2.22
N ALA A 21 3.75 -2.10 -3.12
CA ALA A 21 4.00 -0.69 -3.35
C ALA A 21 3.70 0.18 -2.12
N VAL A 22 2.62 -0.13 -1.39
CA VAL A 22 2.27 0.53 -0.13
C VAL A 22 3.31 0.23 0.95
N GLN A 23 3.66 -1.05 1.16
CA GLN A 23 4.64 -1.47 2.17
C GLN A 23 6.02 -0.83 1.94
N LEU A 24 6.50 -0.79 0.70
CA LEU A 24 7.77 -0.12 0.38
C LEU A 24 7.71 1.40 0.62
N SER A 25 6.56 2.03 0.41
CA SER A 25 6.38 3.46 0.71
C SER A 25 6.44 3.73 2.22
N LEU A 26 5.82 2.86 3.03
CA LEU A 26 5.92 2.91 4.50
C LEU A 26 7.37 2.68 4.96
N CYS A 27 8.06 1.66 4.43
CA CYS A 27 9.47 1.40 4.75
C CYS A 27 10.38 2.59 4.44
N LEU A 28 10.13 3.30 3.33
CA LEU A 28 10.89 4.51 3.01
C LEU A 28 10.59 5.63 4.01
N ALA A 29 9.32 5.87 4.36
CA ALA A 29 8.99 6.88 5.35
C ALA A 29 9.61 6.60 6.73
N GLU A 30 9.60 5.33 7.15
CA GLU A 30 10.29 4.85 8.36
C GLU A 30 11.81 5.05 8.28
N LYS A 31 12.43 4.72 7.14
CA LYS A 31 13.87 4.92 6.91
C LYS A 31 14.29 6.38 7.08
N TYR A 32 13.45 7.32 6.61
CA TYR A 32 13.67 8.76 6.75
C TYR A 32 13.13 9.34 8.07
N LYS A 33 12.64 8.50 8.98
CA LYS A 33 12.14 8.89 10.31
C LYS A 33 10.99 9.90 10.26
N TYR A 34 10.18 9.87 9.20
CA TYR A 34 8.97 10.69 9.14
C TYR A 34 7.93 10.20 10.14
N ARG A 35 7.13 11.15 10.66
CA ARG A 35 6.05 10.85 11.61
C ARG A 35 4.66 10.81 11.00
N SER A 36 4.51 11.32 9.78
CA SER A 36 3.24 11.42 9.06
C SER A 36 3.43 11.12 7.58
N ILE A 37 2.44 10.46 6.97
CA ILE A 37 2.38 10.19 5.55
C ILE A 37 0.93 10.24 5.07
N ALA A 38 0.69 10.82 3.89
CA ALA A 38 -0.59 10.73 3.19
C ALA A 38 -0.46 9.71 2.04
N ILE A 39 -1.40 8.77 1.93
CA ILE A 39 -1.42 7.72 0.90
C ILE A 39 -2.71 7.86 0.10
N PRO A 40 -2.67 8.19 -1.21
CA PRO A 40 -3.85 8.24 -2.05
C PRO A 40 -4.34 6.82 -2.43
N ALA A 41 -5.49 6.73 -3.10
CA ALA A 41 -5.98 5.47 -3.69
C ALA A 41 -5.12 5.05 -4.90
N ILE A 42 -3.95 4.49 -4.61
CA ILE A 42 -2.97 4.07 -5.63
C ILE A 42 -3.61 3.05 -6.58
N SER A 43 -3.42 3.26 -7.88
CA SER A 43 -3.97 2.46 -8.99
C SER A 43 -5.47 2.60 -9.29
N SER A 44 -6.27 3.33 -8.50
CA SER A 44 -7.73 3.40 -8.72
C SER A 44 -8.17 4.37 -9.84
N GLY A 45 -7.25 5.18 -10.36
CA GLY A 45 -7.50 6.10 -11.48
C GLY A 45 -7.23 5.45 -12.84
N VAL A 46 -6.33 6.03 -13.63
CA VAL A 46 -5.95 5.56 -14.98
C VAL A 46 -5.51 4.08 -15.03
N PHE A 47 -5.05 3.52 -13.90
CA PHE A 47 -4.64 2.11 -13.82
C PHE A 47 -5.78 1.13 -13.60
N GLY A 48 -7.02 1.61 -13.42
CA GLY A 48 -8.24 0.82 -13.51
C GLY A 48 -8.47 -0.18 -12.37
N PHE A 49 -7.76 -0.06 -11.24
CA PHE A 49 -7.96 -0.96 -10.10
C PHE A 49 -9.32 -0.70 -9.45
N PRO A 50 -10.20 -1.72 -9.29
CA PRO A 50 -11.51 -1.54 -8.69
C PRO A 50 -11.41 -0.87 -7.31
N LEU A 51 -12.12 0.26 -7.13
CA LEU A 51 -11.93 1.16 -6.00
C LEU A 51 -12.03 0.45 -4.63
N GLY A 52 -13.05 -0.37 -4.41
CA GLY A 52 -13.23 -1.12 -3.16
C GLY A 52 -12.03 -2.03 -2.85
N ARG A 53 -11.64 -2.85 -3.83
CA ARG A 53 -10.48 -3.75 -3.70
C ARG A 53 -9.17 -2.99 -3.53
N CYS A 54 -9.03 -1.82 -4.16
CA CYS A 54 -7.87 -0.95 -4.02
C CYS A 54 -7.72 -0.46 -2.58
N VAL A 55 -8.77 0.16 -2.02
CA VAL A 55 -8.70 0.72 -0.65
C VAL A 55 -8.57 -0.38 0.40
N GLU A 56 -9.25 -1.52 0.23
CA GLU A 56 -9.08 -2.69 1.11
C GLU A 56 -7.63 -3.20 1.10
N THR A 57 -7.00 -3.27 -0.07
CA THR A 57 -5.61 -3.69 -0.22
C THR A 57 -4.65 -2.71 0.46
N ILE A 58 -4.87 -1.40 0.30
CA ILE A 58 -4.05 -0.35 0.92
C ILE A 58 -4.18 -0.39 2.44
N VAL A 59 -5.42 -0.40 2.96
CA VAL A 59 -5.69 -0.44 4.41
C VAL A 59 -5.13 -1.73 5.04
N SER A 60 -5.28 -2.88 4.38
CA SER A 60 -4.73 -4.14 4.86
C SER A 60 -3.20 -4.09 4.92
N ALA A 61 -2.54 -3.54 3.89
CA ALA A 61 -1.09 -3.38 3.87
C ALA A 61 -0.58 -2.50 5.02
N ILE A 62 -1.29 -1.41 5.33
CA ILE A 62 -0.98 -0.52 6.45
C ILE A 62 -1.16 -1.27 7.78
N LYS A 63 -2.32 -1.90 7.99
CA LYS A 63 -2.64 -2.67 9.20
C LYS A 63 -1.56 -3.70 9.51
N GLU A 64 -1.15 -4.48 8.52
CA GLU A 64 -0.14 -5.51 8.70
C GLU A 64 1.26 -4.96 9.00
N ASN A 65 1.61 -3.79 8.47
CA ASN A 65 2.88 -3.14 8.78
C ASN A 65 3.01 -2.88 10.29
N PHE A 66 1.94 -2.39 10.91
CA PHE A 66 1.89 -2.14 12.36
C PHE A 66 1.60 -3.40 13.20
N GLN A 67 1.01 -4.45 12.61
CA GLN A 67 0.83 -5.72 13.31
C GLN A 67 2.11 -6.57 13.36
N ARG A 68 2.90 -6.60 12.27
CA ARG A 68 4.12 -7.42 12.19
C ARG A 68 5.25 -6.89 13.07
N LYS A 69 5.33 -5.58 13.26
CA LYS A 69 6.33 -4.92 14.09
C LYS A 69 5.57 -3.97 15.01
N LYS A 70 5.51 -4.25 16.31
CA LYS A 70 4.73 -3.41 17.24
C LYS A 70 5.54 -2.22 17.76
N ASP A 71 6.87 -2.37 17.82
CA ASP A 71 7.78 -1.36 18.37
C ASP A 71 8.70 -0.75 17.29
N GLY A 72 9.13 0.49 17.54
CA GLY A 72 10.15 1.15 16.71
C GLY A 72 9.64 1.69 15.37
N HIS A 73 8.40 2.18 15.33
CA HIS A 73 7.88 3.01 14.22
C HIS A 73 8.06 4.49 14.51
N TYR A 74 8.56 5.22 13.50
CA TYR A 74 8.57 6.67 13.47
C TYR A 74 7.21 7.22 13.05
N LEU A 75 6.51 6.54 12.12
CA LEU A 75 5.14 6.88 11.76
C LEU A 75 4.21 6.65 12.95
N LYS A 76 3.25 7.57 13.12
CA LYS A 76 2.27 7.59 14.21
C LYS A 76 0.85 7.42 13.69
#